data_AF-A0A9D5MTF3-F1
#
_entry.id   AF-A0A9D5MTF3-F1
#
_cell.length_a   1.000
_cell.length_b   1.000
_cell.length_c   1.000
_cell.angle_alpha   90.00
_cell.angle_beta   90.00
_cell.angle_gamma   90.00
#
_symmetry.space_group_name_H-M   'P 1'
#
loop_
_entity.id
_entity.type
_entity.pdbx_description
1 polymer ?
#
loop_
_entity_poly.entity_id
_entity_poly.type
_entity_poly.pdbx_seq_one_letter_code
_entity_poly.pdbx_strand_id
1 'polypeptide(L)'
;MASRDKKKSKIVKKIFIGFSIILIVAIVVSGLWWNKYLNKNSLLNKFEITQKQEVYLLGAFHDYHFNKWLNYSMEDLLSVVQKVNPDVVFLEAREQSFKDYGVVDGPVDMCVVYSYCTDNDIPVEMIDWWVVDNDFQANTTNDKRDDMIFANINNNLNTLPENSKILVICGGGHFYKQTKRFLNNGFEQKKIQNKKTYFESQDENFKYPASAEDVWEQRAYFYAYTYPDIVEQDNTLDKNIKLEFTGGDHDAFYKHQMEYCELFSKNELYR
;
A
#
# COMPACT_ATOMS: atom_id res chain seq x y z
N MET A 1 -42.61 30.90 40.85
CA MET A 1 -41.60 29.84 40.58
C MET A 1 -41.82 29.10 39.26
N ALA A 2 -43.03 28.73 38.85
CA ALA A 2 -43.30 27.90 37.67
C ALA A 2 -42.87 28.44 36.27
N SER A 3 -42.63 29.75 36.08
CA SER A 3 -42.24 30.30 34.76
C SER A 3 -40.73 30.17 34.46
N ARG A 4 -39.89 30.09 35.50
CA ARG A 4 -38.43 29.96 35.37
C ARG A 4 -38.03 28.55 34.91
N ASP A 5 -38.73 27.53 35.39
CA ASP A 5 -38.47 26.12 35.05
C ASP A 5 -38.90 25.78 33.62
N LYS A 6 -40.02 26.34 33.13
CA LYS A 6 -40.44 26.21 31.73
C LYS A 6 -39.44 26.87 30.77
N LYS A 7 -38.81 27.98 31.16
CA LYS A 7 -37.79 28.67 30.34
C LYS A 7 -36.48 27.87 30.30
N LYS A 8 -36.03 27.31 31.43
CA LYS A 8 -34.88 26.39 31.49
C LYS A 8 -35.10 25.13 30.64
N SER A 9 -36.27 24.49 30.73
CA SER A 9 -36.61 23.31 29.92
C SER A 9 -36.54 23.56 28.40
N LYS A 10 -37.03 24.73 27.93
CA LYS A 10 -36.93 25.11 26.51
C LYS A 10 -35.49 25.33 26.05
N ILE A 11 -34.64 25.92 26.90
CA ILE A 11 -33.22 26.14 26.59
C ILE A 11 -32.49 24.79 26.54
N VAL A 12 -32.70 23.91 27.51
CA VAL A 12 -32.10 22.55 27.52
C VAL A 12 -32.52 21.74 26.29
N LYS A 13 -33.80 21.79 25.89
CA LYS A 13 -34.27 21.13 24.66
C LYS A 13 -33.59 21.68 23.40
N LYS A 14 -33.42 23.00 23.29
CA LYS A 14 -32.73 23.62 22.15
C LYS A 14 -31.25 23.24 22.11
N ILE A 15 -30.57 23.19 23.25
CA ILE A 15 -29.19 22.74 23.38
C ILE A 15 -29.08 21.27 22.93
N PHE A 16 -29.97 20.40 23.44
CA PHE A 16 -29.98 18.98 23.07
C PHE A 16 -30.21 18.78 21.57
N ILE A 17 -31.18 19.49 20.97
CA ILE A 17 -31.43 19.45 19.51
C ILE A 17 -30.18 19.91 18.75
N GLY A 18 -29.52 20.99 19.19
CA GLY A 18 -28.29 21.48 18.59
C GLY A 18 -27.16 20.43 18.62
N PHE A 19 -26.95 19.79 19.77
CA PHE A 19 -25.97 18.69 19.90
C PHE A 19 -26.32 17.49 19.02
N SER A 20 -27.59 17.09 18.96
CA SER A 20 -28.02 15.98 18.10
C SER A 20 -27.79 16.28 16.62
N ILE A 21 -28.04 17.51 16.15
CA ILE A 21 -27.77 17.90 14.76
C ILE A 21 -26.28 17.83 14.47
N ILE A 22 -25.42 18.38 15.35
CA ILE A 22 -23.97 18.33 15.19
C ILE A 22 -23.48 16.88 15.15
N LEU A 23 -24.00 16.01 16.02
CA LEU A 23 -23.63 14.59 16.05
C LEU A 23 -24.04 13.87 14.76
N ILE A 24 -25.26 14.11 14.25
CA ILE A 24 -25.72 13.54 12.98
C ILE A 24 -24.84 14.00 11.82
N VAL A 25 -24.52 15.29 11.75
CA VAL A 25 -23.63 15.84 10.70
C VAL A 25 -22.24 15.19 10.81
N ALA A 26 -21.68 15.06 12.01
CA ALA A 26 -20.40 14.40 12.23
C ALA A 26 -20.44 12.93 11.76
N ILE A 27 -21.49 12.17 12.09
CA ILE A 27 -21.66 10.78 11.65
C ILE A 27 -21.73 10.69 10.12
N VAL A 28 -22.49 11.58 9.47
CA VAL A 28 -22.61 11.60 8.01
C VAL A 28 -21.28 11.94 7.34
N VAL A 29 -20.58 12.99 7.82
CA VAL A 29 -19.26 13.38 7.29
C VAL A 29 -18.26 12.25 7.48
N SER A 30 -18.21 11.62 8.65
CA SER A 30 -17.36 10.46 8.93
C SER A 30 -17.69 9.28 8.03
N GLY A 31 -18.97 8.98 7.79
CA GLY A 31 -19.40 7.92 6.87
C GLY A 31 -19.00 8.18 5.42
N LEU A 32 -19.10 9.44 4.97
CA LEU A 32 -18.63 9.85 3.63
C LEU A 32 -17.12 9.74 3.51
N TRP A 33 -16.37 10.17 4.53
CA TRP A 33 -14.91 10.02 4.58
C TRP A 33 -14.49 8.56 4.59
N TRP A 34 -15.15 7.73 5.40
CA TRP A 34 -14.93 6.29 5.44
C TRP A 34 -15.10 5.66 4.06
N ASN A 35 -16.23 5.96 3.40
CA ASN A 35 -16.50 5.40 2.08
C ASN A 35 -15.54 5.90 1.00
N LYS A 36 -15.03 7.13 1.13
CA LYS A 36 -14.12 7.74 0.15
C LYS A 36 -12.66 7.33 0.34
N TYR A 37 -12.19 7.22 1.57
CA TYR A 37 -10.74 7.09 1.85
C TYR A 37 -10.34 5.84 2.62
N LEU A 38 -11.27 5.17 3.32
CA LEU A 38 -10.95 4.02 4.18
C LEU A 38 -11.63 2.73 3.69
N ASN A 39 -12.32 2.78 2.55
CA ASN A 39 -12.96 1.63 1.93
C ASN A 39 -12.05 1.12 0.81
N LYS A 40 -11.66 -0.16 0.81
CA LYS A 40 -10.85 -0.78 -0.26
C LYS A 40 -11.37 -0.49 -1.67
N ASN A 41 -12.68 -0.34 -1.83
CA ASN A 41 -13.31 0.01 -3.10
C ASN A 41 -12.92 1.39 -3.64
N SER A 42 -12.35 2.30 -2.85
CA SER A 42 -11.85 3.57 -3.36
C SER A 42 -10.40 3.49 -3.85
N LEU A 43 -9.70 2.38 -3.59
CA LEU A 43 -8.27 2.22 -3.85
C LEU A 43 -7.94 1.60 -5.20
N LEU A 44 -8.92 1.33 -6.06
CA LEU A 44 -8.65 0.82 -7.42
C LEU A 44 -9.11 1.83 -8.47
N ASN A 45 -8.21 2.33 -9.30
CA ASN A 45 -8.53 3.17 -10.46
C ASN A 45 -8.08 2.49 -11.76
N LYS A 46 -8.78 2.77 -12.85
CA LYS A 46 -8.39 2.34 -14.21
C LYS A 46 -8.12 3.57 -15.05
N PHE A 47 -7.06 3.52 -15.84
CA PHE A 47 -6.66 4.53 -16.79
C PHE A 47 -6.38 3.89 -18.15
N GLU A 48 -6.52 4.69 -19.20
CA GLU A 48 -6.08 4.37 -20.55
C GLU A 48 -5.08 5.45 -20.98
N ILE A 49 -4.00 5.05 -21.64
CA ILE A 49 -2.99 5.98 -22.17
C ILE A 49 -2.98 5.97 -23.70
N THR A 50 -2.23 6.88 -24.31
CA THR A 50 -2.17 7.09 -25.76
C THR A 50 -1.79 5.85 -26.57
N GLN A 51 -1.02 4.91 -26.01
CA GLN A 51 -0.64 3.63 -26.62
C GLN A 51 -1.68 2.50 -26.41
N LYS A 52 -2.91 2.85 -25.99
CA LYS A 52 -4.00 1.90 -25.66
C LYS A 52 -3.66 0.90 -24.55
N GLN A 53 -2.60 1.13 -23.78
CA GLN A 53 -2.34 0.33 -22.59
C GLN A 53 -3.41 0.63 -21.53
N GLU A 54 -3.83 -0.41 -20.81
CA GLU A 54 -4.76 -0.29 -19.69
C GLU A 54 -3.97 -0.31 -18.38
N VAL A 55 -3.99 0.78 -17.62
CA VAL A 55 -3.26 0.89 -16.36
C VAL A 55 -4.25 0.86 -15.20
N TYR A 56 -4.19 -0.20 -14.40
CA TYR A 56 -4.88 -0.29 -13.12
C TYR A 56 -3.93 0.21 -12.04
N LEU A 57 -4.40 1.13 -11.19
CA LEU A 57 -3.65 1.63 -10.04
C LEU A 57 -4.37 1.18 -8.78
N LEU A 58 -3.69 0.42 -7.93
CA LEU A 58 -4.19 -0.15 -6.69
C LEU A 58 -3.44 0.43 -5.49
N GLY A 59 -4.19 1.02 -4.56
CA GLY A 59 -3.69 1.43 -3.26
C GLY A 59 -3.73 0.28 -2.25
N ALA A 60 -2.68 0.17 -1.44
CA ALA A 60 -2.56 -0.80 -0.37
C ALA A 60 -2.44 -0.13 1.01
N PHE A 61 -2.97 -0.77 2.05
CA PHE A 61 -2.76 -0.35 3.44
C PHE A 61 -1.67 -1.22 4.08
N HIS A 62 -0.41 -0.76 4.08
CA HIS A 62 0.75 -1.52 4.58
C HIS A 62 0.59 -2.02 6.02
N ASP A 63 -0.13 -1.24 6.82
CA ASP A 63 -0.64 -1.66 8.11
C ASP A 63 -2.07 -2.19 7.88
N TYR A 64 -2.50 -3.22 8.61
CA TYR A 64 -3.86 -3.78 8.61
C TYR A 64 -4.19 -4.92 7.60
N HIS A 65 -3.25 -5.42 6.80
CA HIS A 65 -3.51 -6.60 5.93
C HIS A 65 -3.94 -7.86 6.69
N PHE A 66 -3.56 -7.97 7.97
CA PHE A 66 -3.86 -9.10 8.85
C PHE A 66 -4.99 -8.81 9.84
N ASN A 67 -5.78 -7.75 9.63
CA ASN A 67 -6.88 -7.37 10.51
C ASN A 67 -8.19 -7.15 9.73
N LYS A 68 -9.26 -7.84 10.14
CA LYS A 68 -10.60 -7.70 9.55
C LYS A 68 -11.24 -6.32 9.71
N TRP A 69 -10.70 -5.45 10.57
CA TRP A 69 -11.37 -4.21 10.99
C TRP A 69 -11.68 -3.24 9.84
N LEU A 70 -10.84 -3.19 8.79
CA LEU A 70 -11.07 -2.33 7.61
C LEU A 70 -11.78 -3.04 6.44
N ASN A 71 -12.21 -4.29 6.63
CA ASN A 71 -12.71 -5.14 5.54
C ASN A 71 -11.74 -5.14 4.35
N TYR A 72 -10.44 -5.13 4.66
CA TYR A 72 -9.30 -5.15 3.75
C TYR A 72 -8.34 -6.22 4.26
N SER A 73 -7.82 -7.07 3.38
CA SER A 73 -6.89 -8.13 3.74
C SER A 73 -5.87 -8.40 2.62
N MET A 74 -4.89 -9.28 2.90
CA MET A 74 -3.99 -9.79 1.86
C MET A 74 -4.75 -10.49 0.72
N GLU A 75 -5.81 -11.24 1.05
CA GLU A 75 -6.67 -11.91 0.08
C GLU A 75 -7.30 -10.93 -0.91
N ASP A 76 -7.68 -9.73 -0.45
CA ASP A 76 -8.24 -8.69 -1.30
C ASP A 76 -7.24 -8.21 -2.36
N LEU A 77 -5.97 -8.07 -1.99
CA LEU A 77 -4.91 -7.68 -2.93
C LEU A 77 -4.70 -8.77 -4.00
N LEU A 78 -4.56 -10.03 -3.58
CA LEU A 78 -4.36 -11.15 -4.50
C LEU A 78 -5.57 -11.34 -5.43
N SER A 79 -6.79 -11.15 -4.90
CA SER A 79 -8.03 -11.17 -5.70
C SER A 79 -8.01 -10.10 -6.80
N VAL A 80 -7.50 -8.90 -6.51
CA VAL A 80 -7.37 -7.84 -7.52
C VAL A 80 -6.35 -8.23 -8.59
N VAL A 81 -5.18 -8.77 -8.20
CA VAL A 81 -4.17 -9.25 -9.17
C VAL A 81 -4.79 -10.29 -10.11
N GLN A 82 -5.44 -11.30 -9.55
CA GLN A 82 -6.10 -12.37 -10.30
C GLN A 82 -7.18 -11.83 -11.25
N LYS A 83 -8.03 -10.90 -10.79
CA LYS A 83 -9.18 -10.40 -11.57
C LYS A 83 -8.81 -9.33 -12.58
N VAL A 84 -7.80 -8.52 -12.30
CA VAL A 84 -7.22 -7.64 -13.33
C VAL A 84 -6.60 -8.51 -14.41
N ASN A 85 -5.95 -9.62 -14.04
CA ASN A 85 -5.19 -10.48 -14.94
C ASN A 85 -4.21 -9.64 -15.79
N PRO A 86 -3.24 -8.97 -15.14
CA PRO A 86 -2.30 -8.08 -15.81
C PRO A 86 -1.23 -8.87 -16.57
N ASP A 87 -0.68 -8.25 -17.61
CA ASP A 87 0.50 -8.75 -18.32
C ASP A 87 1.79 -8.47 -17.53
N VAL A 88 1.76 -7.47 -16.64
CA VAL A 88 2.87 -7.09 -15.75
C VAL A 88 2.36 -6.33 -14.53
N VAL A 89 3.00 -6.54 -13.39
CA VAL A 89 2.71 -5.84 -12.12
C VAL A 89 3.87 -4.90 -11.76
N PHE A 90 3.57 -3.66 -11.41
CA PHE A 90 4.56 -2.71 -10.87
C PHE A 90 4.38 -2.60 -9.36
N LEU A 91 5.43 -2.88 -8.58
CA LEU A 91 5.38 -2.91 -7.12
C LEU A 91 6.18 -1.79 -6.47
N GLU A 92 5.67 -1.29 -5.34
CA GLU A 92 6.40 -0.40 -4.44
C GLU A 92 7.52 -1.16 -3.70
N ALA A 93 8.58 -1.48 -4.44
CA ALA A 93 9.88 -1.90 -3.96
C ALA A 93 10.96 -1.23 -4.82
N ARG A 94 12.21 -1.17 -4.34
CA ARG A 94 13.32 -0.49 -5.03
C ARG A 94 13.97 -1.42 -6.04
N GLU A 95 14.07 -0.96 -7.29
CA GLU A 95 14.70 -1.71 -8.38
C GLU A 95 16.18 -2.03 -8.09
N GLN A 96 16.92 -1.09 -7.50
CA GLN A 96 18.33 -1.29 -7.21
C GLN A 96 18.56 -2.39 -6.16
N SER A 97 17.74 -2.43 -5.11
CA SER A 97 17.80 -3.49 -4.09
C SER A 97 17.55 -4.87 -4.71
N PHE A 98 16.59 -4.95 -5.63
CA PHE A 98 16.30 -6.18 -6.35
C PHE A 98 17.45 -6.59 -7.27
N LYS A 99 18.02 -5.65 -8.04
CA LYS A 99 19.14 -5.93 -8.96
C LYS A 99 20.42 -6.36 -8.24
N ASP A 100 20.75 -5.71 -7.13
CA ASP A 100 22.01 -5.94 -6.43
C ASP A 100 21.96 -7.12 -5.46
N TYR A 101 20.80 -7.36 -4.84
CA TYR A 101 20.66 -8.34 -3.76
C TYR A 101 19.60 -9.42 -4.02
N GLY A 102 18.79 -9.29 -5.08
CA GLY A 102 17.65 -10.18 -5.34
C GLY A 102 16.48 -9.96 -4.39
N VAL A 103 16.45 -8.85 -3.65
CA VAL A 103 15.51 -8.62 -2.55
C VAL A 103 14.36 -7.70 -2.97
N VAL A 104 13.13 -8.13 -2.71
CA VAL A 104 11.94 -7.28 -2.75
C VAL A 104 11.83 -6.57 -1.41
N ASP A 105 12.28 -5.33 -1.35
CA ASP A 105 12.49 -4.61 -0.10
C ASP A 105 11.34 -3.70 0.33
N GLY A 106 10.17 -3.88 -0.30
CA GLY A 106 8.93 -3.21 0.05
C GLY A 106 8.30 -3.72 1.35
N PRO A 107 7.11 -3.23 1.68
CA PRO A 107 6.31 -3.74 2.80
C PRO A 107 5.81 -5.19 2.54
N VAL A 108 5.29 -5.83 3.59
CA VAL A 108 4.94 -7.28 3.58
C VAL A 108 3.96 -7.67 2.48
N ASP A 109 3.03 -6.78 2.13
CA ASP A 109 2.09 -7.00 1.04
C ASP A 109 2.73 -6.99 -0.34
N MET A 110 3.75 -6.16 -0.56
CA MET A 110 4.51 -6.18 -1.81
C MET A 110 5.27 -7.50 -1.95
N CYS A 111 5.82 -8.03 -0.85
CA CYS A 111 6.48 -9.34 -0.84
C CYS A 111 5.48 -10.47 -1.18
N VAL A 112 4.29 -10.45 -0.59
CA VAL A 112 3.25 -11.45 -0.87
C VAL A 112 2.73 -11.34 -2.30
N VAL A 113 2.49 -10.13 -2.82
CA VAL A 113 2.08 -9.96 -4.22
C VAL A 113 3.18 -10.40 -5.18
N TYR A 114 4.45 -10.04 -4.93
CA TYR A 114 5.58 -10.52 -5.73
C TYR A 114 5.63 -12.05 -5.78
N SER A 115 5.44 -12.69 -4.63
CA SER A 115 5.41 -14.15 -4.52
C SER A 115 4.27 -14.75 -5.35
N TYR A 116 3.07 -14.16 -5.27
CA TYR A 116 1.94 -14.57 -6.11
C TYR A 116 2.25 -14.45 -7.60
N CYS A 117 2.85 -13.33 -8.01
CA CYS A 117 3.20 -13.09 -9.41
C CYS A 117 4.25 -14.10 -9.90
N THR A 118 5.28 -14.36 -9.08
CA THR A 118 6.33 -15.33 -9.36
C THR A 118 5.76 -16.74 -9.52
N ASP A 119 4.89 -17.17 -8.60
CA ASP A 119 4.28 -18.49 -8.62
C ASP A 119 3.30 -18.69 -9.79
N ASN A 120 2.88 -17.61 -10.46
CA ASN A 120 1.91 -17.61 -11.56
C ASN A 120 2.49 -17.06 -12.88
N ASP A 121 3.82 -16.97 -13.00
CA ASP A 121 4.52 -16.50 -14.20
C ASP A 121 4.09 -15.09 -14.67
N ILE A 122 3.72 -14.20 -13.75
CA ILE A 122 3.39 -12.80 -14.02
C ILE A 122 4.65 -11.94 -13.83
N PRO A 123 5.14 -11.25 -14.87
CA PRO A 123 6.28 -10.33 -14.76
C PRO A 123 6.05 -9.23 -13.71
N VAL A 124 7.12 -8.85 -13.02
CA VAL A 124 7.10 -7.79 -12.01
C VAL A 124 8.20 -6.77 -12.26
N GLU A 125 7.85 -5.49 -12.15
CA GLU A 125 8.79 -4.36 -12.15
C GLU A 125 8.73 -3.61 -10.82
N MET A 126 9.87 -3.06 -10.40
CA MET A 126 10.01 -2.34 -9.14
C MET A 126 9.97 -0.82 -9.41
N ILE A 127 9.13 -0.07 -8.70
CA ILE A 127 8.90 1.36 -8.99
C ILE A 127 9.20 2.30 -7.83
N ASP A 128 9.51 1.80 -6.64
CA ASP A 128 9.76 2.66 -5.48
C ASP A 128 11.08 3.44 -5.60
N TRP A 129 11.14 4.56 -4.90
CA TRP A 129 12.32 5.39 -4.77
C TRP A 129 12.40 6.00 -3.38
N TRP A 130 13.49 5.74 -2.68
CA TRP A 130 13.91 6.53 -1.53
C TRP A 130 15.40 6.32 -1.32
N VAL A 131 16.02 7.29 -0.64
CA VAL A 131 17.46 7.29 -0.35
C VAL A 131 17.64 7.58 1.14
N VAL A 132 18.63 6.95 1.76
CA VAL A 132 19.11 7.38 3.08
C VAL A 132 20.09 8.51 2.82
N ASP A 133 19.76 9.70 3.32
CA ASP A 133 20.64 10.86 3.35
C ASP A 133 20.59 11.50 4.75
N ASN A 134 21.31 12.61 4.95
CA ASN A 134 21.37 13.28 6.27
C ASN A 134 20.05 13.93 6.71
N ASP A 135 19.05 13.99 5.82
CA ASP A 135 17.72 14.52 6.09
C ASP A 135 16.65 13.41 6.05
N PHE A 136 17.06 12.14 6.09
CA PHE A 136 16.16 10.99 5.94
C PHE A 136 15.04 11.00 6.99
N GLN A 137 13.82 10.73 6.52
CA GLN A 137 12.65 10.51 7.37
C GLN A 137 11.91 9.25 6.95
N ALA A 138 11.94 8.25 7.83
CA ALA A 138 11.30 6.97 7.60
C ALA A 138 9.80 7.11 7.30
N ASN A 139 9.29 6.26 6.39
CA ASN A 139 7.87 6.07 6.12
C ASN A 139 7.09 7.34 5.69
N THR A 140 7.76 8.28 5.03
CA THR A 140 7.10 9.49 4.52
C THR A 140 6.84 9.42 3.01
N THR A 141 5.65 9.89 2.60
CA THR A 141 5.40 10.33 1.22
C THR A 141 5.80 11.80 1.13
N ASN A 142 6.61 12.13 0.13
CA ASN A 142 6.93 13.51 -0.22
C ASN A 142 6.87 13.65 -1.74
N ASP A 143 6.73 14.89 -2.23
CA ASP A 143 6.52 15.11 -3.66
C ASP A 143 7.72 14.63 -4.50
N LYS A 144 8.96 14.71 -3.98
CA LYS A 144 10.16 14.18 -4.65
C LYS A 144 10.08 12.66 -4.84
N ARG A 145 9.76 11.90 -3.80
CA ARG A 145 9.58 10.44 -3.88
C ARG A 145 8.47 10.07 -4.85
N ASP A 146 7.33 10.75 -4.76
CA ASP A 146 6.22 10.49 -5.68
C ASP A 146 6.52 10.89 -7.13
N ASP A 147 7.33 11.92 -7.38
CA ASP A 147 7.79 12.28 -8.73
C ASP A 147 8.73 11.21 -9.30
N MET A 148 9.63 10.66 -8.47
CA MET A 148 10.52 9.57 -8.87
C MET A 148 9.76 8.27 -9.14
N ILE A 149 8.81 7.90 -8.27
CA ILE A 149 7.90 6.77 -8.51
C ILE A 149 7.16 6.93 -9.83
N PHE A 150 6.62 8.13 -10.11
CA PHE A 150 5.93 8.40 -11.36
C PHE A 150 6.87 8.27 -12.57
N ALA A 151 8.10 8.78 -12.47
CA ALA A 151 9.10 8.63 -13.52
C ALA A 151 9.43 7.17 -13.81
N ASN A 152 9.59 6.34 -12.76
CA ASN A 152 9.82 4.90 -12.90
C ASN A 152 8.64 4.20 -13.59
N ILE A 153 7.41 4.48 -13.15
CA ILE A 153 6.19 3.98 -13.81
C ILE A 153 6.21 4.34 -15.30
N ASN A 154 6.43 5.62 -15.63
CA ASN A 154 6.41 6.09 -17.01
C ASN A 154 7.52 5.45 -17.86
N ASN A 155 8.73 5.30 -17.30
CA ASN A 155 9.83 4.61 -17.98
C ASN A 155 9.47 3.16 -18.29
N ASN A 156 8.90 2.43 -17.33
CA ASN A 156 8.48 1.04 -17.51
C ASN A 156 7.30 0.93 -18.49
N LEU A 157 6.33 1.84 -18.47
CA LEU A 157 5.24 1.84 -19.45
C LEU A 157 5.75 1.98 -20.89
N ASN A 158 6.79 2.80 -21.11
CA ASN A 158 7.38 3.04 -22.42
C ASN A 158 8.19 1.86 -22.98
N THR A 159 8.55 0.87 -22.16
CA THR A 159 9.27 -0.34 -22.61
C THR A 159 8.32 -1.49 -22.95
N LEU A 160 7.05 -1.38 -22.57
CA LEU A 160 6.05 -2.43 -22.76
C LEU A 160 5.36 -2.34 -24.14
N PRO A 161 4.82 -3.46 -24.65
CA PRO A 161 4.02 -3.45 -25.87
C PRO A 161 2.78 -2.54 -25.80
N GLU A 162 2.30 -2.14 -26.97
CA GLU A 162 0.98 -1.51 -27.08
C GLU A 162 -0.12 -2.50 -26.65
N ASN A 163 -1.20 -1.97 -26.07
CA ASN A 163 -2.34 -2.73 -25.55
C ASN A 163 -2.05 -3.64 -24.34
N SER A 164 -0.88 -3.55 -23.71
CA SER A 164 -0.61 -4.23 -22.45
C SER A 164 -1.56 -3.78 -21.34
N LYS A 165 -1.90 -4.70 -20.44
CA LYS A 165 -2.64 -4.45 -19.21
C LYS A 165 -1.69 -4.48 -18.03
N ILE A 166 -1.57 -3.36 -17.34
CA ILE A 166 -0.61 -3.15 -16.26
C ILE A 166 -1.38 -2.98 -14.94
N LEU A 167 -0.88 -3.59 -13.88
CA LEU A 167 -1.34 -3.32 -12.52
C LEU A 167 -0.21 -2.67 -11.71
N VAL A 168 -0.39 -1.43 -11.32
CA VAL A 168 0.50 -0.69 -10.42
C VAL A 168 -0.03 -0.80 -9.00
N ILE A 169 0.78 -1.27 -8.06
CA ILE A 169 0.41 -1.40 -6.64
C ILE A 169 1.38 -0.59 -5.79
N CYS A 170 0.82 0.30 -4.97
CA CYS A 170 1.56 1.12 -4.02
C CYS A 170 0.70 1.46 -2.79
N GLY A 171 1.31 2.01 -1.75
CA GLY A 171 0.64 2.45 -0.55
C GLY A 171 -0.45 3.48 -0.83
N GLY A 172 -1.49 3.51 0.00
CA GLY A 172 -2.65 4.39 -0.17
C GLY A 172 -2.27 5.88 -0.29
N GLY A 173 -1.20 6.32 0.38
CA GLY A 173 -0.67 7.69 0.21
C GLY A 173 -0.19 7.95 -1.22
N HIS A 174 0.65 7.05 -1.75
CA HIS A 174 1.15 7.07 -3.11
C HIS A 174 0.01 6.94 -4.13
N PHE A 175 -0.98 6.08 -3.90
CA PHE A 175 -2.16 5.94 -4.77
C PHE A 175 -2.83 7.28 -5.11
N TYR A 176 -3.09 8.13 -4.11
CA TYR A 176 -3.72 9.43 -4.35
C TYR A 176 -2.79 10.42 -5.07
N LYS A 177 -1.49 10.36 -4.76
CA LYS A 177 -0.46 11.19 -5.39
C LYS A 177 -0.25 10.82 -6.86
N GLN A 178 -0.18 9.52 -7.15
CA GLN A 178 -0.03 8.98 -8.51
C GLN A 178 -1.29 9.16 -9.33
N THR A 179 -2.49 9.00 -8.75
CA THR A 179 -3.76 9.32 -9.44
C THR A 179 -3.76 10.75 -9.99
N LYS A 180 -3.28 11.75 -9.21
CA LYS A 180 -3.17 13.14 -9.68
C LYS A 180 -2.15 13.28 -10.80
N ARG A 181 -0.98 12.65 -10.68
CA ARG A 181 0.08 12.69 -11.69
C ARG A 181 -0.37 12.06 -13.00
N PHE A 182 -1.08 10.94 -12.97
CA PHE A 182 -1.65 10.29 -14.14
C PHE A 182 -2.58 11.25 -14.89
N LEU A 183 -3.56 11.83 -14.19
CA LEU A 183 -4.50 12.79 -14.78
C LEU A 183 -3.80 14.02 -15.37
N ASN A 184 -2.80 14.57 -14.66
CA ASN A 184 -2.05 15.74 -15.12
C ASN A 184 -1.15 15.45 -16.33
N ASN A 185 -0.83 14.18 -16.59
CA ASN A 185 0.02 13.75 -17.71
C ASN A 185 -0.78 13.07 -18.82
N GLY A 186 -2.08 13.37 -18.92
CA GLY A 186 -2.91 12.97 -20.06
C GLY A 186 -3.45 11.55 -20.02
N PHE A 187 -3.34 10.85 -18.88
CA PHE A 187 -3.98 9.55 -18.71
C PHE A 187 -5.49 9.76 -18.60
N GLU A 188 -6.26 9.01 -19.40
CA GLU A 188 -7.71 9.10 -19.37
C GLU A 188 -8.27 8.13 -18.34
N GLN A 189 -8.83 8.65 -17.24
CA GLN A 189 -9.45 7.80 -16.23
C GLN A 189 -10.73 7.15 -16.75
N LYS A 190 -10.81 5.82 -16.67
CA LYS A 190 -11.97 5.03 -17.09
C LYS A 190 -12.76 4.55 -15.88
N LYS A 191 -14.08 4.42 -16.06
CA LYS A 191 -14.96 3.89 -15.02
C LYS A 191 -14.81 2.37 -14.93
N ILE A 192 -14.48 1.87 -13.74
CA ILE A 192 -14.56 0.43 -13.43
C ILE A 192 -16.01 0.11 -13.04
N GLN A 193 -16.68 -0.74 -13.83
CA GLN A 193 -17.99 -1.27 -13.47
C GLN A 193 -17.82 -2.32 -12.37
N ASN A 194 -18.75 -2.34 -11.40
CA ASN A 194 -18.77 -3.32 -10.31
C ASN A 194 -17.44 -3.47 -9.56
N LYS A 195 -16.73 -2.36 -9.30
CA LYS A 195 -15.39 -2.38 -8.69
C LYS A 195 -15.21 -3.30 -7.47
N LYS A 196 -16.25 -3.46 -6.64
CA LYS A 196 -16.26 -4.41 -5.51
C LYS A 196 -15.89 -5.84 -5.91
N THR A 197 -16.32 -6.29 -7.08
CA THR A 197 -16.06 -7.64 -7.55
C THR A 197 -14.58 -7.90 -7.76
N TYR A 198 -13.72 -6.88 -7.93
CA TYR A 198 -12.27 -7.09 -8.03
C TYR A 198 -11.64 -7.53 -6.70
N PHE A 199 -12.27 -7.22 -5.57
CA PHE A 199 -11.80 -7.57 -4.23
C PHE A 199 -12.46 -8.84 -3.67
N GLU A 200 -13.38 -9.46 -4.40
CA GLU A 200 -14.02 -10.68 -3.92
C GLU A 200 -13.13 -11.88 -4.26
N SER A 201 -12.81 -12.73 -3.28
CA SER A 201 -12.08 -13.97 -3.54
C SER A 201 -12.89 -14.91 -4.45
N GLN A 202 -12.20 -15.66 -5.32
CA GLN A 202 -12.81 -16.76 -6.07
C GLN A 202 -12.69 -18.11 -5.36
N ASP A 203 -11.77 -18.19 -4.39
CA ASP A 203 -11.46 -19.43 -3.70
C ASP A 203 -12.30 -19.59 -2.44
N GLU A 204 -12.70 -20.83 -2.15
CA GLU A 204 -13.39 -21.15 -0.89
C GLU A 204 -12.46 -21.02 0.32
N ASN A 205 -11.16 -21.21 0.11
CA ASN A 205 -10.14 -21.13 1.16
C ASN A 205 -8.92 -20.37 0.65
N PHE A 206 -8.63 -19.24 1.29
CA PHE A 206 -7.42 -18.47 1.05
C PHE A 206 -6.15 -19.29 1.31
N LYS A 207 -5.14 -19.08 0.47
CA LYS A 207 -3.78 -19.59 0.67
C LYS A 207 -2.77 -18.52 0.30
N TYR A 208 -1.68 -18.42 1.06
CA TYR A 208 -0.55 -17.62 0.64
C TYR A 208 0.17 -18.29 -0.56
N PRO A 209 0.86 -17.50 -1.40
CA PRO A 209 1.78 -18.02 -2.40
C PRO A 209 2.84 -18.92 -1.77
N ALA A 210 3.25 -19.96 -2.50
CA ALA A 210 4.23 -20.93 -2.03
C ALA A 210 5.59 -20.28 -1.76
N SER A 211 5.98 -19.28 -2.54
CA SER A 211 7.25 -18.56 -2.38
C SER A 211 7.22 -17.45 -1.31
N ALA A 212 6.09 -17.20 -0.64
CA ALA A 212 5.93 -16.07 0.28
C ALA A 212 6.88 -16.11 1.48
N GLU A 213 7.15 -17.30 2.01
CA GLU A 213 8.08 -17.49 3.13
C GLU A 213 9.51 -17.12 2.74
N ASP A 214 10.02 -17.71 1.64
CA ASP A 214 11.38 -17.48 1.14
C ASP A 214 11.62 -15.99 0.80
N VAL A 215 10.67 -15.37 0.10
CA VAL A 215 10.77 -13.94 -0.28
C VAL A 215 10.80 -13.05 0.94
N TRP A 216 9.95 -13.33 1.95
CA TRP A 216 9.91 -12.54 3.16
C TRP A 216 11.14 -12.75 4.04
N GLU A 217 11.65 -13.98 4.16
CA GLU A 217 12.87 -14.27 4.89
C GLU A 217 14.07 -13.52 4.31
N GLN A 218 14.22 -13.52 2.98
CA GLN A 218 15.27 -12.75 2.29
C GLN A 218 15.16 -11.26 2.61
N ARG A 219 13.95 -10.69 2.55
CA ARG A 219 13.71 -9.29 2.91
C ARG A 219 14.02 -9.01 4.38
N ALA A 220 13.61 -9.88 5.29
CA ALA A 220 13.88 -9.74 6.71
C ALA A 220 15.38 -9.79 7.01
N TYR A 221 16.10 -10.74 6.41
CA TYR A 221 17.55 -10.87 6.55
C TYR A 221 18.27 -9.64 6.00
N PHE A 222 17.85 -9.17 4.82
CA PHE A 222 18.41 -7.97 4.20
C PHE A 222 18.34 -6.77 5.15
N TYR A 223 17.17 -6.48 5.72
CA TYR A 223 17.01 -5.35 6.64
C TYR A 223 17.67 -5.56 8.01
N ALA A 224 17.80 -6.79 8.48
CA ALA A 224 18.45 -7.08 9.75
C ALA A 224 19.98 -6.96 9.67
N TYR A 225 20.59 -7.40 8.56
CA TYR A 225 22.04 -7.60 8.51
C TYR A 225 22.71 -6.91 7.34
N THR A 226 22.13 -6.97 6.14
CA THR A 226 22.78 -6.44 4.93
C THR A 226 22.65 -4.92 4.81
N TYR A 227 21.45 -4.39 5.01
CA TYR A 227 21.16 -2.97 4.86
C TYR A 227 21.85 -2.09 5.92
N PRO A 228 21.91 -2.50 7.20
CA PRO A 228 22.72 -1.79 8.20
C PRO A 228 24.19 -1.69 7.79
N ASP A 229 24.79 -2.76 7.26
CA ASP A 229 26.18 -2.76 6.78
C ASP A 229 26.38 -1.79 5.60
N ILE A 230 25.43 -1.73 4.66
CA ILE A 230 25.46 -0.76 3.55
C ILE A 230 25.47 0.68 4.08
N VAL A 231 24.57 0.99 5.02
CA VAL A 231 24.46 2.33 5.63
C VAL A 231 25.71 2.68 6.44
N GLU A 232 26.29 1.74 7.18
CA GLU A 232 27.52 1.97 7.97
C GLU A 232 28.71 2.35 7.07
N GLN A 233 28.80 1.73 5.89
CA GLN A 233 29.90 1.94 4.94
C GLN A 233 29.78 3.24 4.14
N ASP A 234 28.62 3.91 4.13
CA ASP A 234 28.43 5.16 3.40
C ASP A 234 29.13 6.32 4.12
N ASN A 235 30.25 6.78 3.57
CA ASN A 235 31.04 7.87 4.17
C ASN A 235 30.41 9.27 4.03
N THR A 236 29.29 9.39 3.31
CA THR A 236 28.57 10.66 3.17
C THR A 236 27.54 10.89 4.27
N LEU A 237 27.19 9.84 5.02
CA LEU A 237 26.19 9.88 6.09
C LEU A 237 26.79 10.28 7.43
N ASP A 238 26.05 11.11 8.15
CA ASP A 238 26.33 11.50 9.52
C ASP A 238 26.16 10.31 10.46
N LYS A 239 26.98 10.30 11.53
CA LYS A 239 26.97 9.22 12.53
C LYS A 239 25.59 8.96 13.13
N ASN A 240 24.78 10.00 13.29
CA ASN A 240 23.44 9.85 13.87
C ASN A 240 22.52 9.04 12.94
N ILE A 241 22.54 9.33 11.64
CA ILE A 241 21.76 8.56 10.64
C ILE A 241 22.24 7.13 10.61
N LYS A 242 23.57 6.89 10.59
CA LYS A 242 24.11 5.53 10.65
C LYS A 242 23.58 4.74 11.85
N LEU A 243 23.62 5.36 13.03
CA LEU A 243 23.15 4.76 14.29
C LEU A 243 21.65 4.39 14.27
N GLU A 244 20.81 5.07 13.48
CA GLU A 244 19.39 4.70 13.34
C GLU A 244 19.21 3.34 12.66
N PHE A 245 20.14 2.93 11.80
CA PHE A 245 20.09 1.67 11.07
C PHE A 245 21.01 0.60 11.67
N THR A 246 22.15 0.99 12.23
CA THR A 246 23.15 0.04 12.77
C THR A 246 22.97 -0.20 14.26
N GLY A 247 22.32 0.73 14.96
CA GLY A 247 21.93 0.57 16.34
C GLY A 247 20.72 -0.36 16.50
N GLY A 248 20.61 -1.00 17.67
CA GLY A 248 19.50 -1.89 18.00
C GLY A 248 19.91 -3.36 18.07
N ASP A 249 18.91 -4.23 18.22
CA ASP A 249 19.06 -5.68 18.29
C ASP A 249 18.53 -6.29 16.98
N HIS A 250 19.45 -6.48 16.03
CA HIS A 250 19.15 -7.00 14.69
C HIS A 250 18.63 -8.43 14.72
N ASP A 251 19.14 -9.24 15.64
CA ASP A 251 18.67 -10.62 15.84
C ASP A 251 17.23 -10.64 16.37
N ALA A 252 16.91 -9.76 17.31
CA ALA A 252 15.54 -9.61 17.80
C ALA A 252 14.60 -9.09 16.70
N PHE A 253 15.03 -8.13 15.88
CA PHE A 253 14.27 -7.67 14.72
C PHE A 253 14.00 -8.83 13.74
N TYR A 254 15.05 -9.53 13.32
CA TYR A 254 14.93 -10.68 12.40
C TYR A 254 13.96 -11.73 12.94
N LYS A 255 14.15 -12.14 14.20
CA LYS A 255 13.28 -13.12 14.87
C LYS A 255 11.83 -12.66 14.91
N HIS A 256 11.56 -11.38 15.17
CA HIS A 256 10.19 -10.85 15.12
C HIS A 256 9.61 -10.89 13.71
N GLN A 257 10.41 -10.60 12.67
CA GLN A 257 9.95 -10.73 11.28
C GLN A 257 9.60 -12.17 10.91
N MET A 258 10.25 -13.18 11.51
CA MET A 258 9.97 -14.59 11.23
C MET A 258 8.58 -15.05 11.70
N GLU A 259 7.90 -14.27 12.55
CA GLU A 259 6.48 -14.52 12.88
C GLU A 259 5.58 -14.46 11.63
N TYR A 260 5.95 -13.69 10.60
CA TYR A 260 5.20 -13.69 9.33
C TYR A 260 5.39 -14.99 8.56
N CYS A 261 6.58 -15.60 8.58
CA CYS A 261 6.82 -16.91 7.97
C CYS A 261 5.92 -18.00 8.61
N GLU A 262 5.76 -17.95 9.94
CA GLU A 262 4.82 -18.83 10.63
C GLU A 262 3.36 -18.62 10.19
N LEU A 263 2.96 -17.38 9.93
CA LEU A 263 1.61 -17.08 9.42
C LEU A 263 1.42 -17.60 8.00
N PHE A 264 2.43 -17.43 7.14
CA PHE A 264 2.40 -17.88 5.76
C PHE A 264 2.30 -19.41 5.68
N SER A 265 3.18 -20.11 6.40
CA SER A 265 3.20 -21.59 6.42
C SER A 265 1.91 -22.20 6.98
N LYS A 266 1.27 -21.54 7.96
CA LYS A 266 -0.02 -21.96 8.53
C LYS A 266 -1.25 -21.49 7.74
N ASN A 267 -1.06 -20.69 6.68
CA ASN A 267 -2.14 -20.01 5.94
C ASN A 267 -3.07 -19.17 6.82
N GLU A 268 -2.51 -18.54 7.86
CA GLU A 268 -3.25 -17.68 8.76
C GLU A 268 -3.37 -16.27 8.17
N LEU A 269 -4.56 -15.92 7.67
CA LEU A 269 -4.82 -14.61 7.07
C LEU A 269 -4.87 -13.48 8.12
N TYR A 270 -5.16 -13.82 9.38
CA TYR A 270 -5.35 -12.84 10.45
C TYR A 270 -4.52 -13.20 11.68
N ARG A 271 -3.96 -12.18 12.32
CA ARG A 271 -3.32 -12.28 13.64
C ARG A 271 -4.35 -12.01 14.75
#